data_AF-A0A7K1H7M0-F1
#
_entry.id   AF-A0A7K1H7M0-F1
#
_cell.length_a   1.000
_cell.length_b   1.000
_cell.length_c   1.000
_cell.angle_alpha   90.00
_cell.angle_beta   90.00
_cell.angle_gamma   90.00
#
_symmetry.space_group_name_H-M   'P 1'
#
loop_
_entity.id
_entity.type
_entity.pdbx_description
1 polymer ?
#
loop_
_entity_poly.entity_id
_entity_poly.type
_entity_poly.pdbx_seq_one_letter_code
_entity_poly.pdbx_strand_id
1 'polypeptide(L)'
;MNRAIRTSITAILTLLASLGLAFVASPASADSSCGEGKFVEKIELVQWGDGHFQVVLTPTAEARKHAALSLNPRDAVVEQWHAIQGCVSGLYGDLADTIWDQLECHQLNSWLILPREDGIWATGSTYELESWRPTLPRWVNGQDLIFTECLNRMGTDPEGPFANPFRPGETDLHQAWDNIA
;
A
#
# COMPACT_ATOMS: atom_id res chain seq x y z
N MET A 1 77.67 -13.48 -30.72
CA MET A 1 77.30 -12.43 -31.69
C MET A 1 75.98 -12.88 -32.32
N ASN A 2 74.80 -12.24 -32.25
CA ASN A 2 74.38 -10.89 -31.90
C ASN A 2 72.90 -10.88 -31.41
N ARG A 3 72.60 -9.94 -30.48
CA ARG A 3 71.35 -9.18 -30.17
C ARG A 3 70.00 -9.66 -30.76
N ALA A 4 68.99 -10.00 -29.94
CA ALA A 4 68.05 -9.14 -29.19
C ALA A 4 67.08 -8.30 -30.07
N ILE A 5 65.76 -8.49 -29.89
CA ILE A 5 64.73 -7.44 -29.77
C ILE A 5 63.54 -8.04 -28.99
N ARG A 6 63.21 -7.35 -27.89
CA ARG A 6 62.00 -7.49 -27.08
C ARG A 6 60.91 -6.63 -27.70
N THR A 7 59.66 -7.09 -27.69
CA THR A 7 58.49 -6.21 -27.75
C THR A 7 57.42 -6.75 -26.80
N SER A 8 57.28 -6.04 -25.68
CA SER A 8 56.22 -6.20 -24.70
C SER A 8 54.94 -5.59 -25.27
N ILE A 9 53.83 -6.35 -25.28
CA ILE A 9 52.49 -5.78 -25.46
C ILE A 9 51.83 -5.78 -24.08
N THR A 10 51.79 -4.60 -23.48
CA THR A 10 51.09 -4.31 -22.24
C THR A 10 49.59 -4.30 -22.53
N ALA A 11 48.87 -5.33 -22.10
CA ALA A 11 47.41 -5.31 -22.08
C ALA A 11 46.94 -4.44 -20.89
N ILE A 12 46.28 -3.33 -21.19
CA ILE A 12 45.66 -2.45 -20.20
C ILE A 12 44.43 -3.17 -19.64
N LEU A 13 44.50 -3.58 -18.37
CA LEU A 13 43.38 -4.12 -17.62
C LEU A 13 42.58 -2.94 -17.05
N THR A 14 41.44 -2.61 -17.65
CA THR A 14 40.49 -1.64 -17.09
C THR A 14 39.70 -2.29 -15.96
N LEU A 15 40.03 -1.90 -14.72
CA LEU A 15 39.28 -2.26 -13.52
C LEU A 15 38.05 -1.33 -13.41
N LEU A 16 36.87 -1.82 -13.78
CA LEU A 16 35.60 -1.15 -13.52
C LEU A 16 35.26 -1.33 -12.04
N ALA A 17 35.47 -0.27 -11.25
CA ALA A 17 34.98 -0.19 -9.88
C ALA A 17 33.45 -0.03 -9.91
N SER A 18 32.73 -1.12 -9.66
CA SER A 18 31.29 -1.09 -9.40
C SER A 18 31.04 -0.45 -8.03
N LEU A 19 30.68 0.83 -8.01
CA LEU A 19 30.10 1.46 -6.83
C LEU A 19 28.73 0.82 -6.58
N GLY A 20 28.65 -0.06 -5.59
CA GLY A 20 27.39 -0.51 -5.02
C GLY A 20 26.76 0.64 -4.24
N LEU A 21 25.78 1.31 -4.84
CA LEU A 21 24.86 2.19 -4.13
C LEU A 21 23.94 1.29 -3.28
N ALA A 22 24.21 1.22 -1.98
CA ALA A 22 23.26 0.69 -1.02
C ALA A 22 22.07 1.65 -0.93
N PHE A 23 20.94 1.28 -1.52
CA PHE A 23 19.67 1.96 -1.29
C PHE A 23 19.22 1.66 0.14
N VAL A 24 19.51 2.58 1.05
CA VAL A 24 18.87 2.58 2.37
C VAL A 24 17.45 3.08 2.13
N ALA A 25 16.48 2.17 2.17
CA ALA A 25 15.07 2.56 2.13
C ALA A 25 14.77 3.34 3.41
N SER A 26 14.48 4.63 3.27
CA SER A 26 14.04 5.45 4.40
C SER A 26 12.69 4.92 4.91
N PRO A 27 12.47 4.86 6.24
CA PRO A 27 11.16 4.55 6.77
C PRO A 27 10.18 5.61 6.29
N ALA A 28 9.01 5.18 5.84
CA ALA A 28 7.96 6.11 5.42
C ALA A 28 7.55 7.02 6.59
N SER A 29 7.47 8.32 6.36
CA SER A 29 6.98 9.31 7.33
C SER A 29 6.03 10.27 6.62
N ALA A 30 4.83 10.48 7.16
CA ALA A 30 3.87 11.47 6.65
C ALA A 30 4.05 12.82 7.34
N ASP A 31 3.96 13.91 6.58
CA ASP A 31 3.92 15.28 7.11
C ASP A 31 2.50 15.64 7.59
N SER A 32 2.38 16.47 8.62
CA SER A 32 1.15 16.67 9.42
C SER A 32 -0.08 17.25 8.69
N SER A 33 0.08 17.69 7.44
CA SER A 33 -1.00 18.14 6.54
C SER A 33 -0.80 17.64 5.10
N CYS A 34 -0.12 16.52 4.93
CA CYS A 34 0.19 16.03 3.59
C CYS A 34 -1.10 15.53 2.90
N GLY A 35 -1.22 15.81 1.60
CA GLY A 35 -2.21 15.19 0.74
C GLY A 35 -3.64 15.76 0.79
N GLU A 36 -3.93 16.81 1.56
CA GLU A 36 -5.24 17.49 1.51
C GLU A 36 -5.54 17.98 0.08
N GLY A 37 -6.77 17.77 -0.38
CA GLY A 37 -7.18 18.10 -1.74
C GLY A 37 -8.68 17.97 -1.95
N LYS A 38 -9.14 17.91 -3.20
CA LYS A 38 -10.57 17.84 -3.52
C LYS A 38 -11.20 16.57 -2.94
N PHE A 39 -10.47 15.46 -2.99
CA PHE A 39 -10.95 14.15 -2.57
C PHE A 39 -10.32 13.59 -1.28
N VAL A 40 -9.44 14.36 -0.64
CA VAL A 40 -8.71 13.96 0.56
C VAL A 40 -8.83 15.06 1.61
N GLU A 41 -9.35 14.71 2.78
CA GLU A 41 -9.34 15.59 3.94
C GLU A 41 -8.02 15.47 4.71
N LYS A 42 -7.53 14.24 4.91
CA LYS A 42 -6.32 13.98 5.68
C LYS A 42 -5.67 12.65 5.26
N ILE A 43 -4.35 12.59 5.32
CA ILE A 43 -3.58 11.34 5.26
C ILE A 43 -2.71 11.24 6.50
N GLU A 44 -2.77 10.10 7.17
CA GLU A 44 -1.92 9.77 8.32
C GLU A 44 -1.17 8.47 8.05
N LEU A 45 0.01 8.34 8.66
CA LEU A 45 0.81 7.13 8.58
C LEU A 45 1.03 6.57 9.97
N VAL A 46 0.45 5.40 10.22
CA VAL A 46 0.57 4.67 11.48
C VAL A 46 1.63 3.58 11.32
N GLN A 47 2.64 3.60 12.18
CA GLN A 47 3.70 2.58 12.17
C GLN A 47 3.28 1.35 12.96
N TRP A 48 3.60 0.18 12.44
CA TRP A 48 3.34 -1.13 13.04
C TRP A 48 4.65 -1.91 13.24
N GLY A 49 4.56 -3.11 13.84
CA GLY A 49 5.71 -3.99 14.03
C GLY A 49 6.38 -4.39 12.70
N ASP A 50 7.64 -4.83 12.77
CA ASP A 50 8.39 -5.41 11.65
C ASP A 50 8.53 -4.52 10.40
N GLY A 51 8.46 -3.19 10.57
CA GLY A 51 8.55 -2.22 9.47
C GLY A 51 7.27 -2.10 8.65
N HIS A 52 6.17 -2.71 9.11
CA HIS A 52 4.85 -2.50 8.54
C HIS A 52 4.28 -1.14 8.91
N PHE A 53 3.35 -0.66 8.10
CA PHE A 53 2.68 0.61 8.30
C PHE A 53 1.27 0.55 7.71
N GLN A 54 0.47 1.53 8.09
CA GLN A 54 -0.89 1.73 7.64
C GLN A 54 -1.05 3.18 7.22
N VAL A 55 -1.56 3.40 6.00
CA VAL A 55 -1.96 4.71 5.52
C VAL A 55 -3.44 4.88 5.84
N VAL A 56 -3.76 5.86 6.68
CA VAL A 56 -5.13 6.21 7.05
C VAL A 56 -5.55 7.41 6.22
N LEU A 57 -6.44 7.22 5.26
CA LEU A 57 -6.96 8.31 4.42
C LEU A 57 -8.38 8.68 4.86
N THR A 58 -8.61 9.94 5.20
CA THR A 58 -9.96 10.47 5.41
C THR A 58 -10.48 11.07 4.10
N PRO A 59 -11.49 10.48 3.45
CA PRO A 59 -12.05 11.02 2.21
C PRO A 59 -12.97 12.21 2.48
N THR A 60 -13.01 13.17 1.57
CA THR A 60 -14.00 14.25 1.64
C THR A 60 -15.40 13.75 1.28
N ALA A 61 -16.44 14.52 1.65
CA ALA A 61 -17.80 14.25 1.17
C ALA A 61 -17.89 14.29 -0.37
N GLU A 62 -17.08 15.12 -1.03
CA GLU A 62 -17.01 15.19 -2.50
C GLU A 62 -16.42 13.91 -3.09
N ALA A 63 -15.46 13.25 -2.43
CA ALA A 63 -14.96 11.95 -2.87
C ALA A 63 -16.07 10.89 -2.87
N ARG A 64 -16.86 10.81 -1.79
CA ARG A 64 -17.98 9.87 -1.70
C ARG A 64 -19.05 10.15 -2.75
N LYS A 65 -19.38 11.43 -2.96
CA LYS A 65 -20.32 11.86 -4.02
C LYS A 65 -19.79 11.52 -5.42
N HIS A 66 -18.51 11.72 -5.67
CA HIS A 66 -17.87 11.41 -6.96
C HIS A 66 -17.90 9.91 -7.25
N ALA A 67 -17.67 9.06 -6.24
CA ALA A 67 -17.83 7.61 -6.38
C ALA A 67 -19.26 7.21 -6.74
N ALA A 68 -20.28 7.87 -6.14
CA ALA A 68 -21.68 7.54 -6.36
C ALA A 68 -22.25 8.02 -7.71
N LEU A 69 -21.83 9.21 -8.17
CA LEU A 69 -22.56 9.95 -9.21
C LEU A 69 -21.73 10.27 -10.47
N SER A 70 -20.40 10.12 -10.43
CA SER A 70 -19.56 10.45 -11.58
C SER A 70 -19.66 9.40 -12.67
N LEU A 71 -19.53 9.83 -13.94
CA LEU A 71 -19.34 8.92 -15.06
C LEU A 71 -17.96 8.22 -15.02
N ASN A 72 -16.98 8.85 -14.34
CA ASN A 72 -15.63 8.36 -14.16
C ASN A 72 -15.27 8.36 -12.66
N PRO A 73 -15.78 7.39 -11.87
CA PRO A 73 -15.54 7.36 -10.42
C PRO A 73 -14.06 7.11 -10.08
N ARG A 74 -13.29 6.49 -10.99
CA ARG A 74 -11.85 6.24 -10.86
C ARG A 74 -10.99 7.51 -10.82
N ASP A 75 -11.49 8.66 -11.26
CA ASP A 75 -10.71 9.91 -11.19
C ASP A 75 -10.37 10.27 -9.73
N ALA A 76 -11.28 9.99 -8.79
CA ALA A 76 -11.03 10.22 -7.36
C ALA A 76 -9.95 9.28 -6.81
N VAL A 77 -9.93 8.01 -7.26
CA VAL A 77 -8.92 7.01 -6.89
C VAL A 77 -7.53 7.49 -7.32
N VAL A 78 -7.40 7.94 -8.58
CA VAL A 78 -6.13 8.42 -9.14
C VAL A 78 -5.60 9.64 -8.38
N GLU A 79 -6.48 10.61 -8.08
CA GLU A 79 -6.06 11.82 -7.35
C GLU A 79 -5.64 11.49 -5.90
N GLN A 80 -6.41 10.64 -5.21
CA GLN A 80 -6.07 10.15 -3.86
C GLN A 80 -4.76 9.36 -3.86
N TRP A 81 -4.51 8.55 -4.89
CA TRP A 81 -3.27 7.80 -5.03
C TRP A 81 -2.06 8.74 -5.16
N HIS A 82 -2.16 9.78 -5.98
CA HIS A 82 -1.08 10.76 -6.09
C HIS A 82 -0.84 11.53 -4.79
N ALA A 83 -1.89 11.83 -4.02
CA ALA A 83 -1.75 12.40 -2.69
C ALA A 83 -0.98 11.45 -1.75
N ILE A 84 -1.32 10.16 -1.75
CA ILE A 84 -0.63 9.13 -0.97
C ILE A 84 0.84 9.03 -1.38
N GLN A 85 1.15 8.99 -2.69
CA GLN A 85 2.54 8.94 -3.16
C GLN A 85 3.36 10.18 -2.78
N GLY A 86 2.71 11.34 -2.65
CA GLY A 86 3.34 12.56 -2.14
C GLY A 86 3.60 12.53 -0.63
N CYS A 87 2.76 11.82 0.12
CA CYS A 87 2.84 11.66 1.57
C CYS A 87 3.77 10.53 2.04
N VAL A 88 3.80 9.44 1.28
CA VAL A 88 4.37 8.15 1.69
C VAL A 88 5.41 7.76 0.66
N SER A 89 6.68 7.93 1.02
CA SER A 89 7.80 7.47 0.20
C SER A 89 7.97 5.95 0.28
N GLY A 90 8.60 5.36 -0.73
CA GLY A 90 8.92 3.92 -0.72
C GLY A 90 7.82 3.00 -1.28
N LEU A 91 6.70 3.55 -1.78
CA LEU A 91 5.65 2.76 -2.42
C LEU A 91 6.07 2.33 -3.83
N TYR A 92 6.62 1.12 -3.96
CA TYR A 92 7.06 0.53 -5.23
C TYR A 92 6.67 -0.94 -5.33
N GLY A 93 6.59 -1.46 -6.57
CA GLY A 93 6.31 -2.88 -6.85
C GLY A 93 5.04 -3.37 -6.18
N ASP A 94 5.08 -4.58 -5.63
CA ASP A 94 3.91 -5.24 -5.03
C ASP A 94 3.31 -4.46 -3.86
N LEU A 95 4.15 -3.70 -3.12
CA LEU A 95 3.68 -2.81 -2.05
C LEU A 95 2.83 -1.65 -2.62
N ALA A 96 3.21 -1.09 -3.76
CA ALA A 96 2.39 -0.07 -4.40
C ALA A 96 1.07 -0.67 -4.92
N ASP A 97 1.13 -1.85 -5.51
CA ASP A 97 -0.04 -2.54 -6.06
C ASP A 97 -1.05 -2.89 -4.94
N THR A 98 -0.62 -3.40 -3.79
CA THR A 98 -1.54 -3.70 -2.67
C THR A 98 -2.21 -2.45 -2.09
N ILE A 99 -1.48 -1.34 -1.93
CA ILE A 99 -2.06 -0.09 -1.43
C ILE A 99 -3.03 0.51 -2.46
N TRP A 100 -2.71 0.42 -3.75
CA TRP A 100 -3.61 0.83 -4.83
C TRP A 100 -4.90 0.02 -4.83
N ASP A 101 -4.81 -1.30 -4.71
CA ASP A 101 -5.96 -2.20 -4.70
C ASP A 101 -6.90 -1.92 -3.52
N GLN A 102 -6.34 -1.72 -2.33
CA GLN A 102 -7.11 -1.32 -1.14
C GLN A 102 -7.79 0.04 -1.36
N LEU A 103 -7.06 1.03 -1.87
CA LEU A 103 -7.59 2.37 -2.14
C LEU A 103 -8.74 2.34 -3.15
N GLU A 104 -8.57 1.60 -4.26
CA GLU A 104 -9.60 1.50 -5.28
C GLU A 104 -10.87 0.88 -4.71
N CYS A 105 -10.77 -0.20 -3.93
CA CYS A 105 -11.93 -0.79 -3.28
C CYS A 105 -12.63 0.19 -2.34
N HIS A 106 -11.86 0.84 -1.45
CA HIS A 106 -12.38 1.77 -0.46
C HIS A 106 -13.13 2.92 -1.13
N GLN A 107 -12.49 3.57 -2.10
CA GLN A 107 -13.03 4.75 -2.74
C GLN A 107 -14.23 4.44 -3.66
N LEU A 108 -14.18 3.37 -4.46
CA LEU A 108 -15.30 3.03 -5.37
C LEU A 108 -16.56 2.58 -4.62
N ASN A 109 -16.41 2.09 -3.39
CA ASN A 109 -17.52 1.65 -2.53
C ASN A 109 -17.87 2.63 -1.40
N SER A 110 -17.18 3.77 -1.34
CA SER A 110 -17.29 4.76 -0.26
C SER A 110 -18.64 5.43 -0.10
N TRP A 111 -19.54 5.26 -1.06
CA TRP A 111 -20.89 5.81 -1.05
C TRP A 111 -21.94 4.84 -0.50
N LEU A 112 -21.59 3.56 -0.35
CA LEU A 112 -22.51 2.56 0.17
C LEU A 112 -22.76 2.78 1.66
N ILE A 113 -24.03 2.78 2.04
CA ILE A 113 -24.46 2.96 3.43
C ILE A 113 -24.73 1.58 4.05
N LEU A 114 -23.91 1.20 5.03
CA LEU A 114 -24.09 0.03 5.87
C LEU A 114 -23.73 0.43 7.31
N PRO A 115 -24.65 0.33 8.28
CA PRO A 115 -24.36 0.69 9.67
C PRO A 115 -23.17 -0.09 10.23
N ARG A 116 -22.19 0.62 10.79
CA ARG A 116 -20.99 0.09 11.45
C ARG A 116 -20.75 0.82 12.78
N GLU A 117 -19.85 0.30 13.61
CA GLU A 117 -19.51 0.90 14.90
C GLU A 117 -18.86 2.30 14.75
N ASP A 118 -18.12 2.52 13.67
CA ASP A 118 -17.33 3.71 13.38
C ASP A 118 -18.02 4.69 12.39
N GLY A 119 -19.24 4.39 11.95
CA GLY A 119 -19.97 5.25 11.00
C GLY A 119 -21.08 4.56 10.23
N ILE A 120 -21.56 5.23 9.18
CA ILE A 120 -22.64 4.74 8.31
C ILE A 120 -22.13 4.16 6.99
N TRP A 121 -20.84 4.28 6.70
CA TRP A 121 -20.27 3.94 5.41
C TRP A 121 -19.74 2.50 5.42
N ALA A 122 -20.05 1.76 4.35
CA ALA A 122 -19.62 0.36 4.21
C ALA A 122 -18.10 0.19 4.30
N THR A 123 -17.35 1.16 3.79
CA THR A 123 -15.89 1.14 3.78
C THR A 123 -15.27 1.92 4.95
N GLY A 124 -16.07 2.29 5.96
CA GLY A 124 -15.61 3.06 7.12
C GLY A 124 -15.57 4.57 6.88
N SER A 125 -15.37 5.30 7.99
CA SER A 125 -15.21 6.77 7.95
C SER A 125 -13.84 7.18 7.37
N THR A 126 -12.84 6.32 7.55
CA THR A 126 -11.49 6.39 7.00
C THR A 126 -11.21 5.17 6.11
N TYR A 127 -10.21 5.28 5.23
CA TYR A 127 -9.68 4.16 4.46
C TYR A 127 -8.39 3.69 5.10
N GLU A 128 -8.39 2.44 5.54
CA GLU A 128 -7.26 1.81 6.22
C GLU A 128 -6.46 0.99 5.21
N LEU A 129 -5.35 1.54 4.71
CA LEU A 129 -4.52 0.90 3.68
C LEU A 129 -3.26 0.29 4.33
N GLU A 130 -3.22 -1.04 4.44
CA GLU A 130 -2.28 -1.76 5.29
C GLU A 130 -1.17 -2.42 4.46
N SER A 131 0.10 -2.21 4.84
CA SER A 131 1.27 -2.64 4.05
C SER A 131 1.56 -4.15 4.09
N TRP A 132 0.88 -4.90 4.95
CA TRP A 132 1.03 -6.35 5.10
C TRP A 132 -0.04 -7.15 4.38
N ARG A 133 -0.99 -6.48 3.72
CA ARG A 133 -2.02 -7.16 2.93
C ARG A 133 -1.44 -7.61 1.61
N PRO A 134 -1.83 -8.80 1.13
CA PRO A 134 -1.34 -9.30 -0.14
C PRO A 134 -1.97 -8.51 -1.30
N THR A 135 -1.26 -8.45 -2.43
CA THR A 135 -1.82 -7.91 -3.68
C THR A 135 -2.98 -8.80 -4.13
N LEU A 136 -4.08 -8.19 -4.55
CA LEU A 136 -5.18 -8.97 -5.11
C LEU A 136 -4.76 -9.55 -6.46
N PRO A 137 -5.16 -10.79 -6.77
CA PRO A 137 -5.23 -11.20 -8.16
C PRO A 137 -6.16 -10.21 -8.88
N ARG A 138 -5.66 -9.54 -9.93
CA ARG A 138 -6.39 -8.50 -10.72
C ARG A 138 -7.70 -8.97 -11.38
N TRP A 139 -8.16 -10.18 -11.07
CA TRP A 139 -9.36 -10.84 -11.55
C TRP A 139 -10.51 -10.85 -10.54
N VAL A 140 -10.29 -10.39 -9.30
CA VAL A 140 -11.33 -10.37 -8.27
C VAL A 140 -12.33 -9.23 -8.56
N ASN A 141 -13.61 -9.58 -8.69
CA ASN A 141 -14.66 -8.60 -8.95
C ASN A 141 -14.82 -7.68 -7.72
N GLY A 142 -15.10 -6.39 -7.95
CA GLY A 142 -15.22 -5.40 -6.88
C GLY A 142 -16.28 -5.70 -5.80
N GLN A 143 -17.24 -6.59 -6.07
CA GLN A 143 -18.21 -7.06 -5.07
C GLN A 143 -17.58 -8.02 -4.04
N ASP A 144 -16.65 -8.88 -4.46
CA ASP A 144 -15.94 -9.79 -3.55
C ASP A 144 -15.07 -8.99 -2.57
N LEU A 145 -14.56 -7.83 -3.00
CA LEU A 145 -13.73 -6.94 -2.18
C LEU A 145 -14.50 -6.30 -1.03
N ILE A 146 -15.80 -6.02 -1.18
CA ILE A 146 -16.62 -5.50 -0.07
C ILE A 146 -16.74 -6.53 1.05
N PHE A 147 -16.89 -7.83 0.73
CA PHE A 147 -16.94 -8.90 1.73
C PHE A 147 -15.62 -9.08 2.48
N THR A 148 -14.50 -8.77 1.82
CA THR A 148 -13.17 -8.74 2.45
C THR A 148 -12.89 -7.46 3.25
N GLU A 149 -13.86 -6.54 3.32
CA GLU A 149 -13.68 -5.17 3.82
C GLU A 149 -12.49 -4.47 3.15
N CYS A 150 -12.44 -4.52 1.82
CA CYS A 150 -11.34 -3.96 1.04
C CYS A 150 -9.96 -4.47 1.49
N LEU A 151 -9.87 -5.80 1.65
CA LEU A 151 -8.70 -6.56 2.12
C LEU A 151 -8.40 -6.47 3.60
N ASN A 152 -9.07 -5.61 4.35
CA ASN A 152 -8.82 -5.48 5.79
C ASN A 152 -9.21 -6.76 6.56
N ARG A 153 -9.99 -7.69 6.00
CA ARG A 153 -10.27 -9.03 6.58
C ARG A 153 -9.52 -10.20 5.95
N MET A 154 -8.54 -9.94 5.07
CA MET A 154 -7.68 -11.01 4.56
C MET A 154 -6.47 -11.19 5.47
N GLY A 155 -5.96 -12.41 5.63
CA GLY A 155 -4.66 -12.62 6.27
C GLY A 155 -3.50 -12.03 5.44
N THR A 156 -2.27 -12.38 5.79
CA THR A 156 -1.09 -12.03 4.98
C THR A 156 -0.92 -12.92 3.74
N ASP A 157 -1.69 -14.01 3.64
CA ASP A 157 -1.69 -14.96 2.52
C ASP A 157 -2.84 -14.65 1.54
N PRO A 158 -2.58 -14.35 0.25
CA PRO A 158 -3.63 -14.12 -0.75
C PRO A 158 -4.52 -15.33 -1.05
N GLU A 159 -4.03 -16.55 -0.80
CA GLU A 159 -4.80 -17.79 -0.99
C GLU A 159 -5.37 -18.33 0.34
N GLY A 160 -5.10 -17.63 1.45
CA GLY A 160 -5.53 -18.02 2.79
C GLY A 160 -7.03 -17.79 3.03
N PRO A 161 -7.60 -18.46 4.05
CA PRO A 161 -8.99 -18.21 4.45
C PRO A 161 -9.18 -16.76 4.91
N PHE A 162 -10.41 -16.23 4.77
CA PHE A 162 -10.79 -15.00 5.47
C PHE A 162 -10.59 -15.23 6.97
N ALA A 163 -9.73 -14.43 7.58
CA ALA A 163 -9.32 -14.59 8.97
C ALA A 163 -9.50 -13.26 9.71
N ASN A 164 -9.49 -13.32 11.04
CA ASN A 164 -9.42 -12.13 11.88
C ASN A 164 -8.22 -11.28 11.42
N PRO A 165 -8.31 -9.94 11.39
CA PRO A 165 -7.30 -9.10 10.77
C PRO A 165 -6.01 -9.16 11.60
N PHE A 166 -5.14 -10.10 11.28
CA PHE A 166 -3.82 -10.19 11.90
C PHE A 166 -3.10 -8.86 11.66
N ARG A 167 -2.74 -8.19 12.76
CA ARG A 167 -1.94 -6.97 12.74
C ARG A 167 -0.50 -7.32 13.10
N PRO A 168 0.50 -6.86 12.33
CA PRO A 168 1.90 -7.12 12.63
C PRO A 168 2.30 -6.62 14.02
N GLY A 169 2.89 -7.49 14.84
CA GLY A 169 3.32 -7.20 16.21
C GLY A 169 2.29 -7.49 17.29
N GLU A 170 1.04 -7.84 16.96
CA GLU A 170 0.09 -8.37 17.94
C GLU A 170 0.37 -9.87 18.19
N THR A 171 0.48 -10.27 19.46
CA THR A 171 0.63 -11.67 19.85
C THR A 171 -0.73 -12.27 20.15
N ASP A 172 -1.12 -13.33 19.45
CA ASP A 172 -2.29 -14.15 19.80
C ASP A 172 -2.01 -14.92 21.08
N LEU A 173 -2.34 -14.30 22.22
CA LEU A 173 -2.23 -14.95 23.51
C LEU A 173 -3.25 -16.10 23.57
N HIS A 174 -2.73 -17.33 23.57
CA HIS A 174 -3.48 -18.57 23.78
C HIS A 174 -4.49 -18.96 22.67
N GLN A 175 -4.23 -18.66 21.39
CA GLN A 175 -5.19 -18.97 20.32
C GLN A 175 -6.57 -18.36 20.60
N ALA A 176 -6.62 -17.24 21.32
CA ALA A 176 -7.87 -16.63 21.73
C ALA A 176 -8.71 -16.24 20.51
N TRP A 177 -8.05 -15.99 19.39
CA TRP A 177 -8.69 -15.59 18.14
C TRP A 177 -9.25 -16.76 17.34
N ASP A 178 -8.67 -17.96 17.42
CA ASP A 178 -9.25 -19.19 16.86
C ASP A 178 -10.54 -19.62 17.58
N ASN A 179 -10.76 -19.10 18.80
CA ASN A 179 -11.89 -19.43 19.65
C ASN A 179 -13.08 -18.45 19.55
N ILE A 180 -13.03 -17.43 18.68
CA ILE A 180 -14.09 -16.41 18.50
C ILE A 180 -14.93 -16.67 17.23
N ALA A 181 -14.78 -17.82 16.57
CA ALA A 181 -15.59 -18.23 15.42
C ALA A 181 -17.08 -18.46 15.76
#